data_AF-A0A6A3NLY6-F1
#
_entry.id   AF-A0A6A3NLY6-F1
#
_cell.length_a   1.000
_cell.length_b   1.000
_cell.length_c   1.000
_cell.angle_alpha   90.00
_cell.angle_beta   90.00
_cell.angle_gamma   90.00
#
_symmetry.space_group_name_H-M   'P 1'
#
loop_
_entity.id
_entity.type
_entity.pdbx_description
1 polymer ?
#
loop_
_entity_poly.entity_id
_entity_poly.type
_entity_poly.pdbx_seq_one_letter_code
_entity_poly.pdbx_strand_id
1 'polypeptide(L)'
;MIARTANPRCRSQPTITSEHALHDVSTLRQINNDRLSSRSEVVLLAQNDSVDEANSPSPIYHSHRNAGSGSENVLSLTNFSPVKFERLWSIVRAHVTTNWNMGRGKCAYSAKDVLFMMPTVLKNCGKWDVVAAVFRVKPPSFQKMVTKFVVVVAPFLYDYMVASALDKFPMKKIVLSGQAFSNYAAARYATDATFQQSNMPSGRMKGRSLYYSKKHHLH
;
A
#
# COMPACT_ATOMS: atom_id res chain seq x y z
N MET A 1 16.13 11.74 -67.07
CA MET A 1 15.29 11.64 -65.84
C MET A 1 15.65 10.31 -65.18
N ILE A 2 16.48 10.31 -64.12
CA ILE A 2 16.91 9.08 -63.42
C ILE A 2 16.64 9.31 -61.92
N ALA A 3 15.69 8.56 -61.37
CA ALA A 3 15.31 8.62 -59.97
C ALA A 3 16.30 7.81 -59.11
N ARG A 4 16.87 8.44 -58.08
CA ARG A 4 17.67 7.78 -57.04
C ARG A 4 16.74 7.19 -55.98
N THR A 5 16.75 5.87 -55.80
CA THR A 5 16.13 5.18 -54.66
C THR A 5 17.02 5.31 -53.43
N ALA A 6 16.50 5.94 -52.37
CA ALA A 6 17.16 6.05 -51.07
C ALA A 6 16.93 4.78 -50.23
N ASN A 7 18.00 4.22 -49.66
CA ASN A 7 17.99 3.05 -48.80
C ASN A 7 17.56 3.43 -47.36
N PRO A 8 16.78 2.62 -46.61
CA PRO A 8 16.40 2.97 -45.24
C PRO A 8 17.60 2.87 -44.29
N ARG A 9 17.90 3.94 -43.55
CA ARG A 9 18.94 3.96 -42.51
C ARG A 9 18.50 3.08 -41.33
N CYS A 10 19.20 1.97 -41.13
CA CYS A 10 19.07 1.14 -39.92
C CYS A 10 19.72 1.89 -38.74
N ARG A 11 18.96 2.20 -37.68
CA ARG A 11 19.45 2.88 -36.48
C ARG A 11 20.24 1.86 -35.64
N SER A 12 21.57 1.97 -35.59
CA SER A 12 22.41 1.10 -34.77
C SER A 12 22.09 1.30 -33.29
N GLN A 13 21.85 0.20 -32.57
CA GLN A 13 21.72 0.23 -31.11
C GLN A 13 23.11 0.46 -30.48
N PRO A 14 23.21 1.26 -29.41
CA PRO A 14 24.49 1.47 -28.74
C PRO A 14 24.97 0.16 -28.10
N THR A 15 26.25 -0.17 -28.32
CA THR A 15 26.91 -1.34 -27.76
C THR A 15 27.08 -1.16 -26.25
N ILE A 16 26.26 -1.83 -25.45
CA ILE A 16 26.39 -1.81 -23.98
C ILE A 16 27.55 -2.72 -23.58
N THR A 17 28.60 -2.13 -23.01
CA THR A 17 29.73 -2.86 -22.44
C THR A 17 29.37 -3.43 -21.06
N SER A 18 30.07 -4.47 -20.62
CA SER A 18 29.86 -5.11 -19.31
C SER A 18 29.93 -4.11 -18.14
N GLU A 19 30.83 -3.13 -18.25
CA GLU A 19 31.01 -2.07 -17.25
C GLU A 19 29.80 -1.15 -17.15
N HIS A 20 29.16 -0.82 -18.28
CA HIS A 20 27.93 -0.02 -18.28
C HIS A 20 26.79 -0.77 -17.59
N ALA A 21 26.63 -2.06 -17.87
CA ALA A 21 25.60 -2.88 -17.23
C ALA A 21 25.81 -3.00 -15.70
N LEU A 22 27.06 -3.12 -15.25
CA LEU A 22 27.39 -3.16 -13.82
C LEU A 22 27.13 -1.81 -13.14
N HIS A 23 27.42 -0.71 -13.83
CA HIS A 23 27.13 0.65 -13.35
C HIS A 23 25.63 0.92 -13.24
N ASP A 24 24.85 0.45 -14.21
CA ASP A 24 23.38 0.60 -14.18
C ASP A 24 22.78 -0.21 -13.02
N VAL A 25 23.24 -1.44 -12.80
CA VAL A 25 22.78 -2.30 -11.69
C VAL A 25 23.14 -1.72 -10.33
N SER A 26 24.34 -1.17 -10.16
CA SER A 26 24.76 -0.53 -8.90
C SER A 26 23.93 0.73 -8.61
N THR A 27 23.66 1.54 -9.64
CA THR A 27 22.79 2.72 -9.55
C THR A 27 21.37 2.34 -9.12
N LEU A 28 20.79 1.28 -9.71
CA LEU A 28 19.46 0.81 -9.33
C LEU A 28 19.41 0.26 -7.90
N ARG A 29 20.46 -0.44 -7.46
CA ARG A 29 20.56 -0.91 -6.06
C ARG A 29 20.65 0.26 -5.09
N GLN A 30 21.42 1.29 -5.42
CA GLN A 30 21.53 2.49 -4.60
C GLN A 30 20.18 3.19 -4.48
N ILE A 31 19.48 3.42 -5.60
CA ILE A 31 18.14 4.03 -5.60
C ILE A 31 17.15 3.21 -4.75
N ASN A 32 17.21 1.87 -4.81
CA ASN A 32 16.34 1.03 -3.99
C ASN A 32 16.69 1.12 -2.49
N ASN A 33 17.97 1.15 -2.16
CA ASN A 33 18.44 1.33 -0.78
C ASN A 33 18.05 2.70 -0.24
N ASP A 34 18.18 3.77 -1.02
CA ASP A 34 17.74 5.11 -0.63
C ASP A 34 16.22 5.14 -0.38
N ARG A 35 15.43 4.46 -1.21
CA ARG A 35 13.97 4.34 -1.01
C ARG A 35 13.61 3.53 0.23
N LEU A 36 14.41 2.53 0.60
CA LEU A 36 14.25 1.78 1.85
C LEU A 36 14.69 2.62 3.05
N SER A 37 15.77 3.39 2.92
CA SER A 37 16.27 4.30 3.94
C SER A 37 15.29 5.43 4.24
N SER A 38 14.71 6.06 3.21
CA SER A 38 13.65 7.07 3.38
C SER A 38 12.37 6.51 4.01
N ARG A 39 12.15 5.18 3.93
CA ARG A 39 11.06 4.50 4.65
C ARG A 39 11.40 4.27 6.12
N SER A 40 12.68 4.13 6.48
CA SER A 40 13.15 4.07 7.87
C SER A 40 13.34 5.46 8.51
N GLU A 41 13.64 6.50 7.74
CA GLU A 41 13.88 7.89 8.20
C GLU A 41 12.59 8.70 8.46
N VAL A 42 11.42 8.07 8.48
CA VAL A 42 10.21 8.73 9.01
C VAL A 42 10.41 8.93 10.51
N VAL A 43 10.87 10.13 10.86
CA VAL A 43 11.17 10.65 12.20
C VAL A 43 10.30 9.98 13.27
N LEU A 44 10.91 9.07 14.01
CA LEU A 44 10.37 8.53 15.25
C LEU A 44 10.48 9.66 16.29
N LEU A 45 9.35 10.34 16.57
CA LEU A 45 9.25 11.08 17.81
C LEU A 45 9.39 10.06 18.94
N ALA A 46 10.42 10.21 19.77
CA ALA A 46 10.63 9.39 20.95
C ALA A 46 9.38 9.50 21.84
N GLN A 47 8.62 8.41 21.95
CA GLN A 47 7.62 8.24 23.00
C GLN A 47 8.32 7.54 24.16
N ASN A 48 8.43 8.24 25.28
CA ASN A 48 8.90 7.69 26.54
C ASN A 48 7.93 6.58 26.98
N ASP A 49 8.31 5.33 26.75
CA ASP A 49 7.57 4.15 27.17
C ASP A 49 7.98 3.79 28.61
N SER A 50 7.28 4.39 29.57
CA SER A 50 7.15 3.80 30.90
C SER A 50 5.71 3.96 31.35
N VAL A 51 4.83 3.06 30.90
CA VAL A 51 3.51 2.90 31.49
C VAL A 51 3.28 1.40 31.67
N ASP A 52 3.09 1.00 32.94
CA ASP A 52 2.74 -0.36 33.34
C ASP A 52 1.70 -0.98 32.40
N GLU A 53 2.05 -2.14 31.84
CA GLU A 53 1.21 -2.97 30.94
C GLU A 53 -0.20 -3.24 31.51
N ALA A 54 -0.38 -3.17 32.83
CA ALA A 54 -1.64 -3.46 33.51
C ALA A 54 -2.76 -2.42 33.27
N ASN A 55 -2.44 -1.19 32.81
CA ASN A 55 -3.42 -0.11 32.64
C ASN A 55 -3.46 0.46 31.21
N SER A 56 -3.01 -0.31 30.21
CA SER A 56 -3.09 0.16 28.82
C SER A 56 -4.54 0.43 28.39
N PRO A 57 -4.85 1.61 27.80
CA PRO A 57 -6.17 1.90 27.26
C PRO A 57 -6.51 1.06 26.01
N SER A 58 -5.54 0.30 25.48
CA SER A 58 -5.67 -0.53 24.29
C SER A 58 -4.75 -1.75 24.39
N PRO A 59 -5.07 -2.70 25.29
CA PRO A 59 -4.17 -3.77 25.68
C PRO A 59 -3.82 -4.69 24.51
N ILE A 60 -4.72 -4.93 23.56
CA ILE A 60 -4.46 -5.86 22.45
C ILE A 60 -3.42 -5.27 21.51
N TYR A 61 -3.64 -4.04 21.04
CA TYR A 61 -2.67 -3.40 20.16
C TYR A 61 -1.31 -3.21 20.86
N HIS A 62 -1.29 -2.84 22.15
CA HIS A 62 -0.04 -2.64 22.88
C HIS A 62 0.72 -3.96 23.10
N SER A 63 0.03 -5.05 23.46
CA SER A 63 0.67 -6.36 23.59
C SER A 63 1.35 -6.81 22.29
N HIS A 64 0.70 -6.64 21.13
CA HIS A 64 1.32 -6.98 19.84
C HIS A 64 2.47 -6.05 19.45
N ARG A 65 2.40 -4.77 19.86
CA ARG A 65 3.45 -3.77 19.63
C ARG A 65 4.67 -3.97 20.54
N ASN A 66 4.49 -4.46 21.76
CA ASN A 66 5.54 -4.56 22.78
C ASN A 66 6.15 -5.97 22.87
N ALA A 67 5.48 -7.00 22.34
CA ALA A 67 6.00 -8.37 22.34
C ALA A 67 7.12 -8.57 21.29
N GLY A 68 8.29 -9.04 21.74
CA GLY A 68 9.41 -9.44 20.88
C GLY A 68 9.85 -8.34 19.91
N SER A 69 10.03 -8.67 18.62
CA SER A 69 10.24 -7.71 17.53
C SER A 69 8.93 -6.98 17.17
N GLY A 70 8.30 -6.28 18.13
CA GLY A 70 6.90 -5.88 18.02
C GLY A 70 6.53 -4.97 16.84
N SER A 71 7.49 -4.32 16.18
CA SER A 71 7.28 -3.63 14.90
C SER A 71 6.92 -4.59 13.75
N GLU A 72 7.51 -5.79 13.74
CA GLU A 72 7.26 -6.85 12.77
C GLU A 72 5.87 -7.47 12.97
N ASN A 73 5.42 -7.62 14.22
CA ASN A 73 4.11 -8.19 14.54
C ASN A 73 2.94 -7.32 14.05
N VAL A 74 3.00 -6.01 14.28
CA VAL A 74 1.97 -5.07 13.80
C VAL A 74 1.94 -5.06 12.27
N LEU A 75 3.11 -5.05 11.63
CA LEU A 75 3.25 -5.06 10.17
C LEU A 75 2.75 -6.38 9.57
N SER A 76 3.10 -7.52 10.16
CA SER A 76 2.70 -8.84 9.69
C SER A 76 1.21 -9.08 9.85
N LEU A 77 0.55 -8.49 10.85
CA LEU A 77 -0.90 -8.61 11.01
C LEU A 77 -1.70 -7.64 10.14
N THR A 78 -1.20 -6.42 9.87
CA THR A 78 -2.04 -5.34 9.31
C THR A 78 -1.53 -4.71 8.02
N ASN A 79 -0.30 -5.00 7.59
CA ASN A 79 0.46 -4.24 6.57
C ASN A 79 0.75 -2.77 6.94
N PHE A 80 0.45 -2.34 8.17
CA PHE A 80 0.87 -1.03 8.68
C PHE A 80 2.11 -1.19 9.56
N SER A 81 3.10 -0.31 9.37
CA SER A 81 4.07 -0.10 10.45
C SER A 81 3.37 0.54 11.65
N PRO A 82 3.87 0.37 12.88
CA PRO A 82 3.26 0.98 14.07
C PRO A 82 3.00 2.48 13.90
N VAL A 83 3.94 3.21 13.28
CA VAL A 83 3.80 4.65 12.99
C VAL A 83 2.62 4.95 12.08
N LYS A 84 2.45 4.19 10.98
CA LYS A 84 1.31 4.40 10.07
C LYS A 84 -0.01 4.04 10.74
N PHE A 85 -0.01 3.02 11.61
CA PHE A 85 -1.18 2.66 12.40
C PHE A 85 -1.56 3.78 13.38
N GLU A 86 -0.61 4.35 14.11
CA GLU A 86 -0.87 5.50 15.00
C GLU A 86 -1.40 6.72 14.24
N ARG A 87 -0.89 6.96 13.03
CA ARG A 87 -1.40 8.03 12.18
C ARG A 87 -2.85 7.78 11.77
N LEU A 88 -3.18 6.55 11.37
CA LEU A 88 -4.57 6.16 11.09
C LEU A 88 -5.46 6.34 12.32
N TRP A 89 -4.99 5.89 13.49
CA TRP A 89 -5.69 6.07 14.75
C TRP A 89 -5.95 7.54 15.06
N SER A 90 -4.95 8.42 14.88
CA SER A 90 -5.10 9.86 15.08
C SER A 90 -6.21 10.48 14.21
N ILE A 91 -6.33 10.03 12.95
CA ILE A 91 -7.39 10.48 12.02
C ILE A 91 -8.78 10.08 12.52
N VAL A 92 -8.95 8.83 12.96
CA VAL A 92 -10.28 8.29 13.30
C VAL A 92 -10.68 8.48 14.76
N ARG A 93 -9.73 8.78 15.67
CA ARG A 93 -9.95 8.80 17.13
C ARG A 93 -11.14 9.65 17.55
N ALA A 94 -11.22 10.89 17.09
CA ALA A 94 -12.30 11.80 17.45
C ALA A 94 -13.66 11.27 16.96
N HIS A 95 -13.71 10.77 15.72
CA HIS A 95 -14.92 10.20 15.13
C HIS A 95 -15.41 8.98 15.90
N VAL A 96 -14.52 8.03 16.21
CA VAL A 96 -14.93 6.81 16.92
C VAL A 96 -15.31 7.08 18.38
N THR A 97 -14.67 8.02 19.07
CA THR A 97 -15.06 8.35 20.45
C THR A 97 -16.52 8.82 20.53
N THR A 98 -16.99 9.51 19.50
CA THR A 98 -18.37 10.02 19.45
C THR A 98 -19.35 9.02 18.87
N ASN A 99 -18.93 8.16 17.92
CA ASN A 99 -19.86 7.35 17.12
C ASN A 99 -19.79 5.84 17.41
N TRP A 100 -18.75 5.36 18.09
CA TRP A 100 -18.61 3.96 18.48
C TRP A 100 -19.23 3.71 19.86
N ASN A 101 -19.79 2.52 20.07
CA ASN A 101 -20.40 2.11 21.34
C ASN A 101 -21.57 3.01 21.84
N MET A 102 -22.21 3.76 20.94
CA MET A 102 -23.43 4.49 21.24
C MET A 102 -24.62 3.51 21.30
N GLY A 103 -25.06 3.12 22.51
CA GLY A 103 -26.26 2.29 22.69
C GLY A 103 -26.18 1.25 23.81
N ARG A 104 -27.13 0.30 23.80
CA ARG A 104 -27.25 -0.75 24.82
C ARG A 104 -26.23 -1.87 24.58
N GLY A 105 -25.39 -2.14 25.57
CA GLY A 105 -24.31 -3.13 25.52
C GLY A 105 -23.00 -2.51 25.01
N LYS A 106 -22.10 -2.17 25.94
CA LYS A 106 -20.76 -1.67 25.62
C LYS A 106 -19.89 -2.80 25.08
N CYS A 107 -19.15 -2.54 24.00
CA CYS A 107 -18.08 -3.44 23.59
C CYS A 107 -17.01 -3.47 24.70
N ALA A 108 -16.53 -4.67 25.05
CA ALA A 108 -15.48 -4.84 26.05
C ALA A 108 -14.09 -4.41 25.55
N TYR A 109 -13.94 -4.23 24.23
CA TYR A 109 -12.69 -3.83 23.60
C TYR A 109 -12.66 -2.34 23.30
N SER A 110 -11.47 -1.74 23.46
CA SER A 110 -11.28 -0.33 23.11
C SER A 110 -11.46 -0.10 21.61
N ALA A 111 -11.84 1.11 21.20
CA ALA A 111 -11.99 1.44 19.79
C ALA A 111 -10.66 1.27 19.01
N LYS A 112 -9.51 1.49 19.65
CA LYS A 112 -8.20 1.30 19.02
C LYS A 112 -7.87 -0.18 18.81
N ASP A 113 -8.24 -1.05 19.76
CA ASP A 113 -8.06 -2.50 19.60
C ASP A 113 -8.93 -3.04 18.46
N VAL A 114 -10.19 -2.59 18.38
CA VAL A 114 -11.07 -2.99 17.28
C VAL A 114 -10.59 -2.41 15.94
N LEU A 115 -10.02 -1.19 15.95
CA LEU A 115 -9.33 -0.64 14.78
C LEU A 115 -8.10 -1.46 14.39
N PHE A 116 -7.39 -2.10 15.32
CA PHE A 116 -6.25 -2.99 15.01
C PHE A 116 -6.72 -4.33 14.43
N MET A 117 -7.83 -4.88 14.95
CA MET A 117 -8.44 -6.11 14.44
C MET A 117 -8.98 -5.95 13.02
N MET A 118 -9.55 -4.80 12.68
CA MET A 118 -10.15 -4.52 11.37
C MET A 118 -9.19 -4.74 10.18
N PRO A 119 -8.00 -4.10 10.09
CA PRO A 119 -7.05 -4.33 9.01
C PRO A 119 -6.43 -5.73 9.09
N THR A 120 -6.40 -6.36 10.26
CA THR A 120 -5.99 -7.77 10.38
C THR A 120 -6.97 -8.69 9.63
N VAL A 121 -8.27 -8.43 9.74
CA VAL A 121 -9.30 -9.14 8.96
C VAL A 121 -9.16 -8.84 7.46
N LEU A 122 -8.99 -7.56 7.10
CA LEU A 122 -8.87 -7.15 5.68
C LEU A 122 -7.60 -7.66 5.01
N LYS A 123 -6.50 -7.82 5.74
CA LYS A 123 -5.26 -8.39 5.21
C LYS A 123 -5.42 -9.88 4.93
N ASN A 124 -5.97 -10.62 5.89
CA ASN A 124 -5.94 -12.08 5.86
C ASN A 124 -7.13 -12.70 5.13
N CYS A 125 -8.18 -11.92 4.80
CA CYS A 125 -9.30 -12.26 3.89
C CYS A 125 -9.71 -13.74 3.87
N GLY A 126 -9.99 -14.29 5.06
CA GLY A 126 -10.31 -15.71 5.24
C GLY A 126 -11.56 -15.91 6.08
N LYS A 127 -11.76 -17.16 6.53
CA LYS A 127 -12.84 -17.49 7.45
C LYS A 127 -12.64 -16.74 8.79
N TRP A 128 -13.74 -16.25 9.37
CA TRP A 128 -13.73 -15.45 10.60
C TRP A 128 -13.13 -16.18 11.81
N ASP A 129 -13.24 -17.51 11.85
CA ASP A 129 -12.69 -18.37 12.90
C ASP A 129 -11.16 -18.26 13.01
N VAL A 130 -10.44 -18.21 11.88
CA VAL A 130 -8.97 -18.11 11.86
C VAL A 130 -8.50 -16.82 12.52
N VAL A 131 -9.06 -15.68 12.10
CA VAL A 131 -8.65 -14.37 12.65
C VAL A 131 -9.17 -14.18 14.06
N ALA A 132 -10.37 -14.68 14.38
CA ALA A 132 -10.92 -14.61 15.73
C ALA A 132 -10.06 -15.41 16.74
N ALA A 133 -9.48 -16.54 16.33
CA ALA A 133 -8.58 -17.34 17.15
C ALA A 133 -7.30 -16.58 17.54
N VAL A 134 -6.75 -15.76 16.64
CA VAL A 134 -5.58 -14.89 16.92
C VAL A 134 -5.84 -13.99 18.13
N PHE A 135 -7.05 -13.42 18.19
CA PHE A 135 -7.47 -12.52 19.28
C PHE A 135 -8.20 -13.22 20.42
N ARG A 136 -8.31 -14.55 20.38
CA ARG A 136 -9.00 -15.38 21.39
C ARG A 136 -10.46 -14.95 21.61
N VAL A 137 -11.14 -14.50 20.56
CA VAL A 137 -12.55 -14.08 20.58
C VAL A 137 -13.42 -15.15 19.94
N LYS A 138 -14.64 -15.36 20.46
CA LYS A 138 -15.60 -16.28 19.81
C LYS A 138 -15.93 -15.76 18.39
N PRO A 139 -15.88 -16.60 17.33
CA PRO A 139 -16.00 -16.12 15.95
C PRO A 139 -17.27 -15.31 15.65
N PRO A 140 -18.49 -15.70 16.09
CA PRO A 140 -19.69 -14.91 15.84
C PRO A 140 -19.64 -13.51 16.50
N SER A 141 -19.08 -13.43 17.71
CA SER A 141 -18.89 -12.17 18.43
C SER A 141 -17.86 -11.28 17.73
N PHE A 142 -16.75 -11.88 17.29
CA PHE A 142 -15.67 -11.19 16.58
C PHE A 142 -16.16 -10.58 15.26
N GLN A 143 -16.84 -11.39 14.43
CA GLN A 143 -17.44 -10.93 13.18
C GLN A 143 -18.39 -9.77 13.44
N LYS A 144 -19.36 -9.94 14.35
CA LYS A 144 -20.34 -8.89 14.67
C LYS A 144 -19.67 -7.60 15.15
N MET A 145 -18.62 -7.71 15.96
CA MET A 145 -17.87 -6.57 16.48
C MET A 145 -17.13 -5.81 15.38
N VAL A 146 -16.31 -6.51 14.59
CA VAL A 146 -15.52 -5.88 13.52
C VAL A 146 -16.43 -5.30 12.44
N THR A 147 -17.47 -6.02 12.02
CA THR A 147 -18.43 -5.51 11.02
C THR A 147 -19.12 -4.24 11.51
N LYS A 148 -19.60 -4.20 12.76
CA LYS A 148 -20.20 -2.98 13.32
C LYS A 148 -19.21 -1.81 13.32
N PHE A 149 -17.95 -2.07 13.65
CA PHE A 149 -16.92 -1.03 13.66
C PHE A 149 -16.63 -0.49 12.26
N VAL A 150 -16.55 -1.38 11.26
CA VAL A 150 -16.37 -1.01 9.85
C VAL A 150 -17.51 -0.12 9.36
N VAL A 151 -18.76 -0.42 9.71
CA VAL A 151 -19.92 0.42 9.35
C VAL A 151 -19.79 1.86 9.89
N VAL A 152 -19.20 2.03 11.07
CA VAL A 152 -18.99 3.36 11.68
C VAL A 152 -17.82 4.11 11.04
N VAL A 153 -16.72 3.41 10.72
CA VAL A 153 -15.46 4.05 10.33
C VAL A 153 -15.30 4.19 8.81
N ALA A 154 -15.84 3.26 8.02
CA ALA A 154 -15.65 3.26 6.57
C ALA A 154 -16.17 4.53 5.86
N PRO A 155 -17.38 5.04 6.15
CA PRO A 155 -17.86 6.29 5.53
C PRO A 155 -16.96 7.48 5.87
N PHE A 156 -16.57 7.60 7.14
CA PHE A 156 -15.68 8.67 7.59
C PHE A 156 -14.31 8.63 6.91
N LEU A 157 -13.70 7.44 6.81
CA LEU A 157 -12.42 7.27 6.11
C LEU A 157 -12.55 7.57 4.62
N TYR A 158 -13.65 7.17 3.98
CA TYR A 158 -13.90 7.49 2.59
C TYR A 158 -13.99 9.00 2.37
N ASP A 159 -14.76 9.70 3.19
CA ASP A 159 -14.91 11.15 3.08
C ASP A 159 -13.57 11.87 3.35
N TYR A 160 -12.84 11.46 4.38
CA TYR A 160 -11.57 12.08 4.76
C TYR A 160 -10.45 11.83 3.73
N MET A 161 -10.31 10.59 3.24
CA MET A 161 -9.19 10.20 2.40
C MET A 161 -9.48 10.32 0.89
N VAL A 162 -10.73 10.07 0.47
CA VAL A 162 -11.13 10.04 -0.94
C VAL A 162 -11.85 11.32 -1.30
N ALA A 163 -13.01 11.61 -0.69
CA ALA A 163 -13.83 12.76 -1.09
C ALA A 163 -13.08 14.10 -0.89
N SER A 164 -12.45 14.31 0.27
CA SER A 164 -11.64 15.51 0.53
C SER A 164 -10.47 15.66 -0.45
N ALA A 165 -9.89 14.54 -0.91
CA ALA A 165 -8.82 14.57 -1.90
C ALA A 165 -9.34 14.93 -3.30
N LEU A 166 -10.55 14.49 -3.66
CA LEU A 166 -11.22 14.88 -4.90
C LEU A 166 -11.52 16.38 -4.93
N ASP A 167 -12.00 16.94 -3.81
CA ASP A 167 -12.31 18.37 -3.70
C ASP A 167 -11.06 19.26 -3.79
N LYS A 168 -9.99 18.87 -3.08
CA LYS A 168 -8.72 19.62 -3.08
C LYS A 168 -8.05 19.62 -4.45
N PHE A 169 -8.33 18.60 -5.25
CA PHE A 169 -7.61 18.33 -6.47
C PHE A 169 -8.50 17.69 -7.55
N PRO A 170 -9.45 18.47 -8.08
CA PRO A 170 -10.35 17.97 -9.11
C PRO A 170 -9.57 17.64 -10.38
N MET A 171 -9.97 16.58 -11.08
CA MET A 171 -9.35 16.16 -12.36
C MET A 171 -9.22 17.33 -13.34
N LYS A 172 -10.21 18.21 -13.38
CA LYS A 172 -10.19 19.43 -14.20
C LYS A 172 -8.95 20.29 -13.94
N LYS A 173 -8.52 20.45 -12.69
CA LYS A 173 -7.33 21.25 -12.34
C LYS A 173 -6.04 20.63 -12.88
N ILE A 174 -5.95 19.30 -12.88
CA ILE A 174 -4.77 18.55 -13.37
C ILE A 174 -4.67 18.61 -14.90
N VAL A 175 -5.81 18.49 -15.58
CA VAL A 175 -5.88 18.63 -17.04
C VAL A 175 -5.51 20.07 -17.45
N LEU A 176 -6.09 21.07 -16.79
CA LEU A 176 -5.81 22.48 -17.09
C LEU A 176 -4.38 22.91 -16.71
N SER A 177 -3.76 22.30 -15.70
CA SER A 177 -2.37 22.58 -15.34
C SER A 177 -1.35 21.88 -16.25
N GLY A 178 -1.79 21.09 -17.23
CA GLY A 178 -0.91 20.32 -18.11
C GLY A 178 -0.17 19.18 -17.41
N GLN A 179 -0.62 18.78 -16.21
CA GLN A 179 0.01 17.71 -15.42
C GLN A 179 -0.67 16.34 -15.61
N ALA A 180 -1.60 16.22 -16.55
CA ALA A 180 -2.27 14.97 -16.86
C ALA A 180 -1.35 14.02 -17.66
N PHE A 181 -1.48 12.71 -17.45
CA PHE A 181 -0.76 11.74 -18.28
C PHE A 181 -1.26 11.79 -19.73
N SER A 182 -0.34 11.71 -20.69
CA SER A 182 -0.65 11.75 -22.12
C SER A 182 -1.65 10.68 -22.56
N ASN A 183 -1.51 9.45 -22.05
CA ASN A 183 -2.36 8.32 -22.41
C ASN A 183 -3.52 8.08 -21.44
N TYR A 184 -3.50 8.73 -20.26
CA TYR A 184 -4.50 8.50 -19.19
C TYR A 184 -4.79 9.80 -18.45
N ALA A 185 -5.50 10.72 -19.09
CA ALA A 185 -5.74 12.06 -18.54
C ALA A 185 -6.53 12.08 -17.21
N ALA A 186 -7.25 10.99 -16.90
CA ALA A 186 -7.97 10.80 -15.64
C ALA A 186 -7.14 10.09 -14.55
N ALA A 187 -5.96 9.57 -14.86
CA ALA A 187 -5.09 8.96 -13.87
C ALA A 187 -4.27 10.05 -13.16
N ARG A 188 -4.18 9.96 -11.83
CA ARG A 188 -3.39 10.91 -11.03
C ARG A 188 -2.14 10.30 -10.42
N TYR A 189 -2.24 9.03 -10.04
CA TYR A 189 -1.14 8.23 -9.53
C TYR A 189 -1.26 6.84 -10.14
N ALA A 190 -0.18 6.33 -10.72
CA ALA A 190 -0.04 4.91 -10.99
C ALA A 190 0.40 4.24 -9.69
N THR A 191 -0.52 4.10 -8.73
CA THR A 191 -0.25 3.29 -7.54
C THR A 191 -0.30 1.83 -7.96
N ASP A 192 0.88 1.24 -8.13
CA ASP A 192 1.11 -0.17 -8.49
C ASP A 192 1.05 -0.53 -9.97
N ALA A 193 1.48 0.38 -10.86
CA ALA A 193 1.90 -0.03 -12.19
C ALA A 193 3.27 -0.71 -12.10
N THR A 194 3.30 -2.03 -12.05
CA THR A 194 4.50 -2.78 -12.41
C THR A 194 4.66 -2.68 -13.93
N PHE A 195 5.51 -1.76 -14.38
CA PHE A 195 6.01 -1.80 -15.74
C PHE A 195 6.88 -3.04 -15.87
N GLN A 196 6.28 -4.16 -16.28
CA GLN A 196 7.06 -5.28 -16.79
C GLN A 196 7.72 -4.79 -18.07
N GLN A 197 9.01 -4.53 -18.00
CA GLN A 197 9.82 -4.32 -19.19
C GLN A 197 9.79 -5.64 -19.97
N SER A 198 9.03 -5.68 -21.06
CA SER A 198 9.08 -6.82 -21.96
C SER A 198 10.35 -6.69 -22.80
N ASN A 199 11.42 -7.28 -22.29
CA ASN A 199 12.65 -7.40 -23.06
C ASN A 199 12.39 -8.44 -24.15
N MET A 200 12.06 -7.98 -25.36
CA MET A 200 11.99 -8.84 -26.53
C MET A 200 13.39 -9.44 -26.74
N PRO A 201 13.58 -10.77 -26.66
CA PRO A 201 14.89 -11.36 -26.88
C PRO A 201 15.36 -11.07 -28.31
N SER A 202 16.55 -10.50 -28.45
CA SER A 202 17.18 -10.26 -29.75
C SER A 202 17.63 -11.61 -30.35
N GLY A 203 16.97 -12.04 -31.43
CA GLY A 203 17.24 -13.34 -32.05
C GLY A 203 16.40 -13.64 -33.29
N ARG A 204 16.62 -14.79 -33.94
CA ARG A 204 15.85 -15.24 -35.12
C ARG A 204 14.36 -15.41 -34.79
N MET A 205 13.50 -15.15 -35.77
CA MET A 205 12.03 -15.05 -35.62
C MET A 205 11.37 -16.23 -34.89
N LYS A 206 11.88 -17.47 -35.08
CA LYS A 206 11.41 -18.66 -34.36
C LYS A 206 11.53 -18.54 -32.84
N GLY A 207 12.61 -17.96 -32.33
CA GLY A 207 12.83 -17.80 -30.88
C GLY A 207 11.93 -16.76 -30.21
N ARG A 208 11.49 -15.73 -30.94
CA ARG A 208 10.63 -14.66 -30.39
C ARG A 208 9.18 -15.07 -30.22
N SER A 209 8.71 -16.02 -31.04
CA SER A 209 7.33 -16.52 -30.98
C SER A 209 6.98 -17.18 -29.65
N LEU A 210 7.98 -17.74 -28.95
CA LEU A 210 7.82 -18.36 -27.63
C LEU A 210 7.43 -17.38 -26.52
N TYR A 211 7.74 -16.10 -26.69
CA TYR A 211 7.50 -15.05 -25.68
C TYR A 211 6.31 -14.16 -26.03
N TYR A 212 5.59 -14.46 -27.12
CA TYR A 212 4.43 -13.69 -27.55
C TYR A 212 3.18 -14.02 -26.72
N SER A 213 2.61 -13.02 -26.03
CA SER A 213 1.32 -13.13 -25.37
C SER A 213 0.19 -12.81 -26.34
N LYS A 214 -0.51 -13.86 -26.81
CA LYS A 214 -1.68 -13.72 -27.70
C LYS A 214 -2.83 -12.93 -27.07
N LYS A 215 -2.97 -12.97 -25.74
CA LYS A 215 -4.03 -12.25 -25.01
C LYS A 215 -3.83 -10.74 -25.08
N HIS A 216 -2.58 -10.29 -24.93
CA HIS A 216 -2.24 -8.86 -24.85
C HIS A 216 -1.58 -8.33 -26.12
N HIS A 217 -1.41 -9.19 -27.13
CA HIS A 217 -0.78 -8.87 -28.42
C HIS A 217 0.62 -8.25 -28.26
N LEU A 218 1.38 -8.73 -27.26
CA LEU A 218 2.69 -8.20 -26.88
C LEU A 218 3.76 -9.30 -26.90
N HIS A 219 5.00 -8.94 -27.22
CA HIS A 219 6.21 -9.73 -26.94
C HIS A 219 6.86 -9.29 -25.64
#